data_AF-A0A2N1P7N8-F1
#
_entry.id   AF-A0A2N1P7N8-F1
#
_cell.length_a   1.000
_cell.length_b   1.000
_cell.length_c   1.000
_cell.angle_alpha   90.00
_cell.angle_beta   90.00
_cell.angle_gamma   90.00
#
_symmetry.space_group_name_H-M   'P 1'
#
loop_
_entity.id
_entity.type
_entity.pdbx_description
1 polymer ?
#
loop_
_entity_poly.entity_id
_entity_poly.type
_entity_poly.pdbx_seq_one_letter_code
_entity_poly.pdbx_strand_id
1 'polypeptide(L)'
;MIRNAIYFTTALIIISAFSCFASGETKSDKMPSVGTFLTADGQFDLEAARQSGYQGSLDMEGFESAIDPATGQPLFHPASPADDPDDIYWDNNTSPSIPGVEDQVQAMAIYNGSIIIAGFLTVAGSVIVSNIASWNGTTWSTLGSGMNKSVYALTVYDNMLIAGGSFTMVGGVQPITSPPGTALPGHRLDRE
;
A
#
# COMPACT_ATOMS: atom_id res chain seq x y z
N MET A 1 -69.26 35.79 16.48
CA MET A 1 -68.11 35.26 17.24
C MET A 1 -67.04 34.84 16.24
N ILE A 2 -65.79 35.16 16.52
CA ILE A 2 -64.65 35.30 15.59
C ILE A 2 -63.95 33.94 15.30
N ARG A 3 -63.22 33.89 14.17
CA ARG A 3 -62.06 33.03 13.74
C ARG A 3 -62.40 31.85 12.81
N ASN A 4 -61.98 31.90 11.54
CA ASN A 4 -60.69 31.48 10.94
C ASN A 4 -60.74 29.97 10.58
N ALA A 5 -60.22 29.43 9.48
CA ALA A 5 -59.24 29.90 8.52
C ALA A 5 -59.18 28.93 7.30
N ILE A 6 -58.75 29.50 6.16
CA ILE A 6 -57.87 28.91 5.13
C ILE A 6 -58.43 27.81 4.21
N TYR A 7 -58.70 28.22 2.97
CA TYR A 7 -58.86 27.37 1.79
C TYR A 7 -57.50 26.94 1.26
N PHE A 8 -57.30 25.64 1.01
CA PHE A 8 -56.27 25.16 0.08
C PHE A 8 -56.94 24.25 -0.95
N THR A 9 -57.07 24.80 -2.16
CA THR A 9 -57.66 24.19 -3.34
C THR A 9 -56.77 23.04 -3.81
N THR A 10 -57.34 21.84 -3.93
CA THR A 10 -56.71 20.70 -4.60
C THR A 10 -56.52 21.01 -6.09
N ALA A 11 -55.27 21.14 -6.54
CA ALA A 11 -54.93 21.20 -7.95
C ALA A 11 -54.46 19.82 -8.43
N LEU A 12 -55.29 19.24 -9.29
CA LEU A 12 -55.10 18.03 -10.07
C LEU A 12 -53.86 18.19 -10.98
N ILE A 13 -52.80 17.38 -10.76
CA ILE A 13 -51.64 17.35 -11.68
C ILE A 13 -51.97 16.39 -12.83
N ILE A 14 -52.28 16.96 -13.99
CA ILE A 14 -52.42 16.25 -15.26
C ILE A 14 -51.00 15.91 -15.74
N ILE A 15 -50.66 14.62 -15.80
CA ILE A 15 -49.43 14.14 -16.44
C ILE A 15 -49.62 14.23 -17.95
N SER A 16 -49.22 15.35 -18.56
CA SER A 16 -49.03 15.42 -20.00
C SER A 16 -47.71 14.72 -20.34
N ALA A 17 -47.79 13.55 -21.00
CA ALA A 17 -46.65 12.93 -21.64
C ALA A 17 -46.18 13.83 -22.79
N PHE A 18 -45.14 14.63 -22.57
CA PHE A 18 -44.36 15.19 -23.65
C PHE A 18 -43.44 14.10 -24.18
N SER A 19 -43.84 13.45 -25.26
CA SER A 19 -42.89 12.85 -26.18
C SER A 19 -42.14 14.01 -26.84
N CYS A 20 -41.09 14.50 -26.19
CA CYS A 20 -40.16 15.42 -26.84
C CYS A 20 -39.39 14.59 -27.88
N PHE A 21 -39.83 14.64 -29.13
CA PHE A 21 -38.96 14.37 -30.26
C PHE A 21 -37.82 15.39 -30.18
N ALA A 22 -36.68 15.01 -29.62
CA ALA A 22 -35.46 15.77 -29.76
C ALA A 22 -35.06 15.73 -31.25
N SER A 23 -35.50 16.74 -31.99
CA SER A 23 -35.04 16.99 -33.33
C SER A 23 -33.59 17.48 -33.26
N GLY A 24 -32.69 16.67 -33.81
CA GLY A 24 -31.41 17.12 -34.34
C GLY A 24 -30.39 17.64 -33.33
N GLU A 25 -29.48 16.77 -32.92
CA GLU A 25 -28.10 17.18 -32.72
C GLU A 25 -27.20 16.27 -33.54
N THR A 26 -26.87 16.71 -34.76
CA THR A 26 -25.64 16.26 -35.42
C THR A 26 -24.51 17.06 -34.83
N LYS A 27 -23.95 16.59 -33.73
CA LYS A 27 -22.59 16.86 -33.34
C LYS A 27 -22.10 15.60 -32.65
N SER A 28 -20.96 15.09 -33.08
CA SER A 28 -20.24 14.07 -32.34
C SER A 28 -19.73 14.69 -31.04
N ASP A 29 -20.65 15.04 -30.13
CA ASP A 29 -20.32 15.53 -28.80
C ASP A 29 -19.85 14.30 -28.02
N LYS A 30 -18.53 14.16 -27.98
CA LYS A 30 -17.86 13.15 -27.18
C LYS A 30 -18.41 13.26 -25.76
N MET A 31 -18.96 12.17 -25.23
CA MET A 31 -19.42 12.11 -23.83
C MET A 31 -18.30 12.64 -22.92
N PRO A 32 -18.59 13.43 -21.88
CA PRO A 32 -17.54 13.97 -21.04
C PRO A 32 -16.78 12.81 -20.36
N SER A 33 -15.45 12.89 -20.40
CA SER A 33 -14.59 11.90 -19.76
C SER A 33 -14.80 11.93 -18.25
N VAL A 34 -14.81 10.75 -17.63
CA VAL A 34 -14.85 10.58 -16.17
C VAL A 34 -13.78 11.41 -15.47
N GLY A 35 -12.60 11.56 -16.08
CA GLY A 35 -11.49 12.38 -15.57
C GLY A 35 -11.83 13.85 -15.30
N THR A 36 -12.92 14.37 -15.88
CA THR A 36 -13.38 15.75 -15.65
C THR A 36 -13.98 15.94 -14.26
N PHE A 37 -14.43 14.85 -13.64
CA PHE A 37 -15.14 14.84 -12.35
C PHE A 37 -14.38 14.05 -11.29
N LEU A 38 -13.05 13.93 -11.44
CA LEU A 38 -12.22 13.25 -10.45
C LEU A 38 -11.50 14.25 -9.55
N THR A 39 -11.38 13.89 -8.28
CA THR A 39 -10.42 14.51 -7.35
C THR A 39 -9.00 14.05 -7.69
N ALA A 40 -7.98 14.72 -7.11
CA ALA A 40 -6.58 14.39 -7.38
C ALA A 40 -6.18 12.97 -6.95
N ASP A 41 -6.90 12.39 -6.00
CA ASP A 41 -6.78 11.01 -5.51
C ASP A 41 -7.63 10.00 -6.30
N GLY A 42 -8.26 10.41 -7.40
CA GLY A 42 -9.00 9.53 -8.31
C GLY A 42 -10.41 9.16 -7.84
N GLN A 43 -10.94 9.80 -6.80
CA GLN A 43 -12.33 9.63 -6.39
C GLN A 43 -13.27 10.47 -7.23
N PHE A 44 -14.52 10.03 -7.36
CA PHE A 44 -15.54 10.79 -8.08
C PHE A 44 -16.03 11.99 -7.25
N ASP A 45 -15.80 13.21 -7.74
CA ASP A 45 -16.31 14.44 -7.16
C ASP A 45 -17.79 14.61 -7.52
N LEU A 46 -18.64 14.04 -6.65
CA LEU A 46 -20.10 14.15 -6.75
C LEU A 46 -20.58 15.60 -6.74
N GLU A 47 -19.90 16.49 -6.02
CA GLU A 47 -20.34 17.87 -5.88
C GLU A 47 -20.04 18.67 -7.14
N ALA A 48 -18.84 18.51 -7.71
CA ALA A 48 -18.50 19.08 -9.02
C ALA A 48 -19.42 18.56 -10.13
N ALA A 49 -19.72 17.26 -10.13
CA ALA A 49 -20.64 16.66 -11.09
C ALA A 49 -22.06 17.25 -10.95
N ARG A 50 -22.58 17.38 -9.73
CA ARG A 50 -23.90 17.99 -9.48
C ARG A 50 -23.95 19.46 -9.87
N GLN A 51 -22.91 20.22 -9.56
CA GLN A 51 -22.82 21.65 -9.88
C GLN A 51 -22.72 21.91 -11.38
N SER A 52 -22.11 20.99 -12.14
CA SER A 52 -22.07 21.08 -13.60
C SER A 52 -23.44 20.92 -14.27
N GLY A 53 -24.44 20.40 -13.52
CA GLY A 53 -25.76 20.08 -14.06
C GLY A 53 -25.77 18.87 -15.00
N TYR A 54 -24.64 18.16 -15.13
CA TYR A 54 -24.53 16.99 -15.99
C TYR A 54 -25.39 15.83 -15.45
N GLN A 55 -26.18 15.23 -16.34
CA GLN A 55 -27.00 14.06 -16.08
C GLN A 55 -26.89 13.15 -17.30
N GLY A 56 -26.15 12.04 -17.17
CA GLY A 56 -25.89 11.15 -18.30
C GLY A 56 -24.76 10.16 -18.03
N SER A 57 -24.44 9.36 -19.05
CA SER A 57 -23.33 8.39 -19.00
C SER A 57 -22.00 9.06 -19.33
N LEU A 58 -20.95 8.76 -18.57
CA LEU A 58 -19.61 9.29 -18.79
C LEU A 58 -18.81 8.44 -19.76
N ASP A 59 -17.86 9.09 -20.46
CA ASP A 59 -16.84 8.38 -21.23
C ASP A 59 -15.78 7.82 -20.27
N MET A 60 -15.66 6.50 -20.29
CA MET A 60 -14.70 5.73 -19.50
C MET A 60 -13.47 5.34 -20.32
N GLU A 61 -13.41 5.71 -21.60
CA GLU A 61 -12.28 5.38 -22.47
C GLU A 61 -10.96 5.92 -21.88
N GLY A 62 -9.97 5.04 -21.75
CA GLY A 62 -8.68 5.38 -21.17
C GLY A 62 -8.70 5.53 -19.64
N PHE A 63 -9.73 5.04 -18.95
CA PHE A 63 -9.78 4.95 -17.49
C PHE A 63 -10.15 3.54 -17.03
N GLU A 64 -9.53 3.11 -15.94
CA GLU A 64 -9.84 1.89 -15.22
C GLU A 64 -10.55 2.23 -13.90
N SER A 65 -11.38 1.31 -13.41
CA SER A 65 -12.10 1.45 -12.15
C SER A 65 -11.57 0.46 -11.12
N ALA A 66 -11.30 0.94 -9.92
CA ALA A 66 -10.88 0.15 -8.76
C ALA A 66 -11.78 0.45 -7.55
N ILE A 67 -11.60 -0.30 -6.47
CA ILE A 67 -12.23 -0.04 -5.17
C ILE A 67 -11.13 0.29 -4.17
N ASP A 68 -11.26 1.41 -3.48
CA ASP A 68 -10.38 1.76 -2.36
C ASP A 68 -10.53 0.70 -1.26
N PRO A 69 -9.46 -0.04 -0.91
CA PRO A 69 -9.53 -1.08 0.13
C PRO A 69 -9.78 -0.50 1.54
N ALA A 70 -9.47 0.77 1.79
CA ALA A 70 -9.67 1.41 3.07
C ALA A 70 -11.10 1.93 3.27
N THR A 71 -11.73 2.44 2.20
CA THR A 71 -13.03 3.14 2.29
C THR A 71 -14.17 2.43 1.56
N GLY A 72 -13.86 1.50 0.66
CA GLY A 72 -14.83 0.84 -0.22
C GLY A 72 -15.38 1.74 -1.32
N GLN A 73 -14.85 2.96 -1.49
CA GLN A 73 -15.28 3.90 -2.52
C GLN A 73 -14.71 3.53 -3.90
N PRO A 74 -15.43 3.84 -4.98
CA PRO A 74 -14.90 3.68 -6.33
C PRO A 74 -13.75 4.67 -6.58
N LEU A 75 -12.67 4.16 -7.15
CA LEU A 75 -11.52 4.91 -7.64
C LEU A 75 -11.41 4.77 -9.15
N PHE A 76 -10.94 5.82 -9.80
CA PHE A 76 -10.69 5.85 -11.23
C PHE A 76 -9.31 6.41 -11.52
N HIS A 77 -8.55 5.74 -12.36
CA HIS A 77 -7.22 6.17 -12.81
C HIS A 77 -7.10 5.95 -14.32
N PRO A 78 -6.20 6.67 -15.01
CA PRO A 78 -5.92 6.41 -16.41
C PRO A 78 -5.57 4.94 -16.63
N ALA A 79 -6.16 4.34 -17.67
CA ALA A 79 -5.89 2.96 -18.05
C ALA A 79 -4.42 2.82 -18.45
N SER A 80 -3.74 1.84 -17.88
CA SER A 80 -2.36 1.53 -18.24
C SER A 80 -2.35 0.92 -19.65
N PRO A 81 -1.37 1.21 -20.52
CA PRO A 81 -1.32 0.61 -21.85
C PRO A 81 -1.09 -0.92 -21.80
N ALA A 82 -2.19 -1.66 -21.70
CA ALA A 82 -2.51 -3.03 -22.15
C ALA A 82 -1.49 -4.20 -22.06
N ASP A 83 -0.36 -4.11 -21.34
CA ASP A 83 0.62 -5.21 -21.24
C ASP A 83 0.97 -5.68 -19.81
N ASP A 84 0.26 -5.28 -18.74
CA ASP A 84 0.66 -5.66 -17.36
C ASP A 84 -0.50 -6.27 -16.53
N PRO A 85 -0.43 -7.54 -16.10
CA PRO A 85 -1.47 -8.18 -15.30
C PRO A 85 -1.53 -7.56 -13.90
N ASP A 86 -2.63 -6.86 -13.58
CA ASP A 86 -3.04 -6.44 -12.23
C ASP A 86 -2.16 -5.35 -11.55
N ASP A 87 -1.78 -4.30 -12.31
CA ASP A 87 -0.99 -3.09 -11.94
C ASP A 87 -1.65 -2.09 -10.95
N ILE A 88 -2.75 -2.41 -10.26
CA ILE A 88 -3.36 -1.43 -9.31
C ILE A 88 -2.38 -1.03 -8.17
N TYR A 89 -1.26 -1.74 -8.00
CA TYR A 89 -0.26 -1.46 -6.96
C TYR A 89 1.20 -1.50 -7.42
N TRP A 90 1.48 -1.74 -8.69
CA TRP A 90 2.85 -1.85 -9.22
C TRP A 90 3.32 -0.56 -9.92
N ASP A 91 2.41 0.38 -10.17
CA ASP A 91 2.78 1.73 -10.55
C ASP A 91 3.39 2.47 -9.36
N ASN A 92 4.49 3.19 -9.60
CA ASN A 92 5.13 4.03 -8.58
C ASN A 92 4.31 5.30 -8.26
N ASN A 93 3.04 5.35 -8.65
CA ASN A 93 2.18 6.52 -8.58
C ASN A 93 1.11 6.39 -7.49
N THR A 94 0.67 5.17 -7.17
CA THR A 94 -0.36 4.87 -6.17
C THR A 94 0.17 4.15 -4.92
N SER A 95 1.34 3.51 -5.02
CA SER A 95 2.08 2.97 -3.88
C SER A 95 3.14 3.97 -3.39
N PRO A 96 3.38 4.14 -2.07
CA PRO A 96 4.54 4.90 -1.61
C PRO A 96 5.77 4.29 -2.28
N SER A 97 6.50 5.09 -3.06
CA SER A 97 7.70 4.64 -3.75
C SER A 97 8.75 4.26 -2.72
N ILE A 98 8.72 3.00 -2.28
CA ILE A 98 9.73 2.44 -1.39
C ILE A 98 11.01 2.42 -2.22
N PRO A 99 12.06 3.18 -1.85
CA PRO A 99 13.33 3.11 -2.55
C PRO A 99 13.77 1.64 -2.62
N GLY A 100 14.11 1.15 -3.81
CA GLY A 100 14.44 -0.27 -3.98
C GLY A 100 15.64 -0.72 -3.15
N VAL A 101 15.86 -2.03 -3.09
CA VAL A 101 17.08 -2.61 -2.52
C VAL A 101 17.95 -3.20 -3.61
N GLU A 102 19.26 -3.16 -3.41
CA GLU A 102 20.20 -3.89 -4.25
C GLU A 102 20.33 -5.32 -3.74
N ASP A 103 20.55 -6.24 -4.67
CA ASP A 103 20.69 -7.68 -4.44
C ASP A 103 19.39 -8.40 -4.00
N GLN A 104 19.51 -9.52 -3.27
CA GLN A 104 18.43 -10.47 -3.04
C GLN A 104 17.86 -10.35 -1.62
N VAL A 105 16.59 -9.98 -1.53
CA VAL A 105 15.77 -10.20 -0.32
C VAL A 105 15.41 -11.68 -0.26
N GLN A 106 15.80 -12.34 0.82
CA GLN A 106 15.49 -13.76 1.05
C GLN A 106 14.44 -13.95 2.13
N ALA A 107 14.29 -12.97 3.02
CA ALA A 107 13.31 -12.99 4.09
C ALA A 107 12.77 -11.59 4.38
N MET A 108 11.52 -11.55 4.81
CA MET A 108 10.84 -10.32 5.24
C MET A 108 9.94 -10.61 6.45
N ALA A 109 9.86 -9.66 7.39
CA ALA A 109 8.97 -9.72 8.54
C ALA A 109 8.52 -8.32 8.97
N ILE A 110 7.33 -8.21 9.55
CA ILE A 110 6.90 -6.97 10.22
C ILE A 110 7.31 -7.04 11.68
N TYR A 111 8.01 -6.02 12.16
CA TYR A 111 8.45 -5.93 13.55
C TYR A 111 8.37 -4.50 14.05
N ASN A 112 7.65 -4.27 15.16
CA ASN A 112 7.45 -2.95 15.78
C ASN A 112 6.96 -1.86 14.81
N GLY A 113 6.06 -2.21 13.88
CA GLY A 113 5.51 -1.26 12.90
C GLY A 113 6.42 -0.96 11.71
N SER A 114 7.59 -1.58 11.63
CA SER A 114 8.51 -1.47 10.50
C SER A 114 8.57 -2.77 9.70
N ILE A 115 8.84 -2.66 8.39
CA ILE A 115 9.19 -3.81 7.56
C ILE A 115 10.68 -4.09 7.77
N ILE A 116 11.01 -5.33 8.10
CA ILE A 116 12.37 -5.81 8.19
C ILE A 116 12.61 -6.71 7.00
N ILE A 117 13.66 -6.42 6.23
CA ILE A 117 14.13 -7.27 5.14
C ILE A 117 15.51 -7.81 5.48
N ALA A 118 15.78 -9.03 5.04
CA ALA A 118 17.08 -9.64 5.18
C ALA A 118 17.37 -10.58 4.01
N GLY A 119 18.66 -10.84 3.76
CA GLY A 119 19.09 -11.63 2.61
C GLY A 119 20.56 -11.41 2.30
N PHE A 120 20.90 -11.44 1.01
CA PHE A 120 22.17 -10.93 0.53
C PHE A 120 21.91 -9.48 0.14
N LEU A 121 22.12 -8.54 1.06
CA LEU A 121 21.78 -7.12 0.88
C LEU A 121 22.99 -6.26 1.17
N THR A 122 23.29 -5.36 0.24
CA THR A 122 24.38 -4.39 0.35
C THR A 122 23.87 -2.95 0.44
N VAL A 123 22.74 -2.65 -0.22
CA VAL A 123 22.12 -1.33 -0.24
C VAL A 123 20.60 -1.43 -0.12
N ALA A 124 20.00 -0.55 0.69
CA ALA A 124 18.56 -0.33 0.75
C ALA A 124 18.27 1.17 0.57
N GLY A 125 17.67 1.55 -0.55
CA GLY A 125 17.56 2.93 -0.98
C GLY A 125 18.94 3.57 -1.19
N SER A 126 19.30 4.54 -0.33
CA SER A 126 20.62 5.17 -0.31
C SER A 126 21.49 4.73 0.88
N VAL A 127 21.03 3.74 1.64
CA VAL A 127 21.67 3.28 2.88
C VAL A 127 22.46 2.01 2.62
N ILE A 128 23.76 2.03 2.95
CA ILE A 128 24.59 0.83 2.95
C ILE A 128 24.18 -0.03 4.15
N VAL A 129 23.82 -1.28 3.88
CA VAL A 129 23.34 -2.24 4.88
C VAL A 129 24.21 -3.49 4.85
N SER A 130 24.15 -4.29 5.93
CA SER A 130 24.86 -5.56 6.00
C SER A 130 23.87 -6.69 6.20
N ASN A 131 23.28 -7.16 5.10
CA ASN A 131 22.36 -8.31 5.02
C ASN A 131 21.02 -8.17 5.77
N ILE A 132 20.74 -7.02 6.39
CA ILE A 132 19.49 -6.73 7.10
C ILE A 132 19.20 -5.22 7.12
N ALA A 133 17.95 -4.83 6.88
CA ALA A 133 17.50 -3.43 6.83
C ALA A 133 16.07 -3.27 7.37
N SER A 134 15.74 -2.06 7.84
CA SER A 134 14.41 -1.70 8.35
C SER A 134 13.81 -0.56 7.53
N TRP A 135 12.52 -0.65 7.20
CA TRP A 135 11.73 0.41 6.58
C TRP A 135 10.62 0.85 7.52
N ASN A 136 10.59 2.13 7.89
CA ASN A 136 9.62 2.70 8.82
C ASN A 136 8.36 3.27 8.14
N GLY A 137 8.17 3.05 6.84
CA GLY A 137 7.14 3.70 6.03
C GLY A 137 7.61 4.90 5.22
N THR A 138 8.80 5.45 5.53
CA THR A 138 9.37 6.64 4.86
C THR A 138 10.84 6.54 4.51
N THR A 139 11.65 5.84 5.32
CA THR A 139 13.09 5.73 5.13
C THR A 139 13.61 4.34 5.49
N TRP A 140 14.64 3.91 4.76
CA TRP A 140 15.44 2.73 5.11
C TRP A 140 16.46 3.07 6.20
N SER A 141 16.74 2.11 7.07
CA SER A 141 17.78 2.21 8.09
C SER A 141 18.47 0.86 8.33
N THR A 142 19.71 0.92 8.82
CA THR A 142 20.44 -0.29 9.24
C THR A 142 19.89 -0.82 10.56
N LEU A 143 19.91 -2.15 10.72
CA LEU A 143 19.67 -2.80 12.01
C LEU A 143 21.00 -3.11 12.70
N GLY A 144 21.38 -2.24 13.64
CA GLY A 144 22.68 -2.31 14.31
C GLY A 144 23.83 -2.30 13.30
N SER A 145 24.84 -3.15 13.53
CA SER A 145 25.94 -3.37 12.58
C SER A 145 25.64 -4.46 11.54
N GLY A 146 24.41 -4.99 11.51
CA GLY A 146 23.97 -6.03 10.59
C GLY A 146 24.58 -7.43 10.83
N MET A 147 24.60 -8.23 9.77
CA MET A 147 25.06 -9.64 9.77
C MET A 147 26.23 -9.82 8.82
N ASN A 148 27.19 -10.67 9.18
CA ASN A 148 28.37 -10.92 8.34
C ASN A 148 28.12 -11.81 7.12
N LYS A 149 26.98 -12.51 7.06
CA LYS A 149 26.55 -13.33 5.93
C LYS A 149 25.03 -13.28 5.78
N SER A 150 24.52 -13.94 4.75
CA SER A 150 23.11 -13.95 4.40
C SER A 150 22.20 -14.48 5.51
N VAL A 151 21.05 -13.84 5.63
CA VAL A 151 19.92 -14.25 6.46
C VAL A 151 18.87 -14.87 5.55
N TYR A 152 18.54 -16.13 5.77
CA TYR A 152 17.59 -16.88 4.93
C TYR A 152 16.16 -16.83 5.47
N ALA A 153 15.99 -16.54 6.76
CA ALA A 153 14.69 -16.53 7.42
C ALA A 153 14.63 -15.42 8.48
N LEU A 154 13.46 -14.79 8.56
CA LEU A 154 13.06 -13.90 9.65
C LEU A 154 11.74 -14.41 10.20
N THR A 155 11.59 -14.39 11.52
CA THR A 155 10.32 -14.64 12.17
C THR A 155 10.19 -13.79 13.42
N VAL A 156 8.97 -13.52 13.85
CA VAL A 156 8.69 -12.82 15.11
C VAL A 156 8.02 -13.80 16.04
N TYR A 157 8.62 -13.98 17.21
CA TYR A 157 8.08 -14.84 18.27
C TYR A 157 8.28 -14.13 19.60
N ASP A 158 7.23 -14.05 20.41
CA ASP A 158 7.24 -13.43 21.74
C ASP A 158 7.84 -12.00 21.75
N ASN A 159 7.39 -11.15 20.82
CA ASN A 159 7.92 -9.80 20.62
C ASN A 159 9.43 -9.72 20.33
N MET A 160 10.05 -10.82 19.92
CA MET A 160 11.45 -10.87 19.48
C MET A 160 11.52 -11.14 17.99
N LEU A 161 12.36 -10.37 17.29
CA LEU A 161 12.74 -10.69 15.92
C LEU A 161 13.86 -11.74 15.95
N ILE A 162 13.58 -12.89 15.35
CA ILE A 162 14.50 -14.02 15.25
C ILE A 162 14.96 -14.13 13.80
N ALA A 163 16.28 -14.15 13.61
CA ALA A 163 16.91 -14.32 12.31
C ALA A 163 17.58 -15.70 12.22
N GLY A 164 17.37 -16.39 11.11
CA GLY A 164 18.03 -17.65 10.76
C GLY A 164 18.82 -17.52 9.46
N GLY A 165 20.03 -18.04 9.40
CA GLY A 165 20.90 -17.87 8.25
C GLY A 165 22.24 -18.60 8.37
N SER A 166 23.17 -18.28 7.47
CA SER A 166 24.54 -18.81 7.47
C SER A 166 25.55 -17.91 8.21
N PHE A 167 25.09 -16.83 8.84
CA PHE A 167 25.92 -15.88 9.56
C PHE A 167 26.59 -16.48 10.80
N THR A 168 27.78 -15.97 11.10
CA THR A 168 28.57 -16.37 12.28
C THR A 168 28.86 -15.18 13.20
N MET A 169 28.47 -13.97 12.81
CA MET A 169 28.55 -12.77 13.62
C MET A 169 27.27 -11.95 13.48
N VAL A 170 26.78 -11.45 14.60
CA VAL A 170 25.59 -10.58 14.68
C VAL A 170 26.02 -9.28 15.36
N GLY A 171 25.77 -8.13 14.73
CA GLY A 171 26.10 -6.83 15.32
C GLY A 171 27.61 -6.64 15.60
N GLY A 172 28.49 -7.32 14.86
CA GLY A 172 29.93 -7.32 15.09
C GLY A 172 30.42 -8.26 16.21
N VAL A 173 29.52 -9.02 16.84
CA VAL A 173 29.84 -9.95 17.94
C VAL A 173 29.82 -11.39 17.45
N GLN A 174 30.89 -12.14 17.76
CA GLN A 174 30.96 -13.59 17.60
C GLN A 174 30.17 -14.26 18.73
N PRO A 175 29.26 -15.21 18.46
CA PRO A 175 28.63 -16.02 19.49
C PRO A 175 29.70 -16.74 20.31
N ILE A 176 29.59 -16.67 21.63
CA ILE A 176 30.55 -17.29 22.55
C ILE A 176 30.37 -18.81 22.43
N THR A 177 31.21 -19.46 21.63
CA THR A 177 31.32 -20.91 21.65
C THR A 177 32.20 -21.28 22.85
N SER A 178 31.69 -22.11 23.75
CA SER A 178 32.43 -22.54 24.94
C SER A 178 33.79 -23.14 24.54
N PRO A 179 34.90 -22.90 25.28
CA PRO A 179 36.19 -23.49 24.95
C PRO A 179 36.15 -25.02 25.01
N PRO A 180 36.88 -25.75 24.14
CA PRO A 180 37.02 -27.19 24.26
C PRO A 180 37.86 -27.52 25.50
N GLY A 181 37.25 -28.23 26.46
CA GLY A 181 37.91 -29.05 27.46
C GLY A 181 38.97 -28.37 28.33
N THR A 182 38.55 -27.67 29.39
CA THR A 182 39.38 -27.66 30.59
C THR A 182 39.26 -29.04 31.24
N ALA A 183 40.20 -29.92 30.92
CA ALA A 183 40.45 -31.10 31.73
C ALA A 183 40.59 -30.63 33.19
N LEU A 184 39.71 -31.12 34.07
CA LEU A 184 39.86 -30.92 35.50
C LEU A 184 41.29 -31.33 35.88
N PRO A 185 42.09 -30.45 36.52
CA PRO A 185 43.39 -30.86 37.05
C PRO A 185 43.14 -32.05 37.96
N GLY A 186 43.81 -33.16 37.66
CA GLY A 186 43.69 -34.39 38.42
C GLY A 186 43.83 -34.10 39.91
N HIS A 187 42.82 -34.51 40.67
CA HIS A 187 42.90 -34.55 42.12
C HIS A 187 43.99 -35.59 42.45
N ARG A 188 45.25 -35.14 42.60
CA ARG A 188 46.33 -36.00 43.09
C ARG A 188 45.89 -36.47 44.48
N LEU A 189 45.71 -37.79 44.59
CA LEU A 189 45.66 -38.47 45.87
C LEU A 189 47.10 -38.64 46.32
N ASP A 190 47.60 -37.70 47.11
CA ASP A 190 48.78 -37.86 47.93
C ASP A 190 48.45 -37.43 49.36
N ARG A 191 47.95 -38.40 50.13
CA ARG A 191 48.18 -38.50 51.57
C ARG A 191 48.79 -39.87 51.85
N GLU A 192 50.08 -39.87 52.16
CA GLU A 192 50.67 -40.67 53.24
C GLU A 192 51.45 -39.71 54.14
#